data_AF-A0A031IJV3-F1
#
_entry.id   AF-A0A031IJV3-F1
#
_cell.length_a   1.000
_cell.length_b   1.000
_cell.length_c   1.000
_cell.angle_alpha   90.00
_cell.angle_beta   90.00
_cell.angle_gamma   90.00
#
_symmetry.space_group_name_H-M   'P 1'
#
loop_
_entity.id
_entity.type
_entity.pdbx_description
1 polymer ?
#
loop_
_entity_poly.entity_id
_entity_poly.type
_entity_poly.pdbx_seq_one_letter_code
_entity_poly.pdbx_strand_id
1 'polypeptide(L)' 'MMPELIPDDRELERRIRIVHLLRKLGKTDEAIARSLYVPIEWVQSIYEEDDWQQMQSS' A
#
# COMPACT_ATOMS: atom_id res chain seq x y z
N MET A 1 -6.36 10.34 -27.45
CA MET A 1 -5.57 9.41 -26.62
C MET A 1 -5.89 9.74 -25.16
N MET A 2 -6.23 8.74 -24.35
CA MET A 2 -6.34 8.94 -22.89
C MET A 2 -4.92 9.15 -22.35
N PRO A 3 -4.63 10.22 -21.60
CA PRO A 3 -3.32 10.39 -20.99
C PRO A 3 -3.10 9.27 -19.97
N GLU A 4 -1.96 8.59 -20.05
CA GLU A 4 -1.49 7.68 -19.02
C GLU A 4 -1.27 8.50 -17.75
N LEU A 5 -2.23 8.42 -16.82
CA LEU A 5 -2.10 8.95 -15.47
C LEU A 5 -1.07 8.09 -14.74
N ILE A 6 0.20 8.47 -14.84
CA ILE A 6 1.21 8.06 -13.86
C ILE A 6 0.63 8.46 -12.50
N PRO A 7 0.48 7.53 -11.53
CA PRO A 7 0.04 7.89 -10.20
C PRO A 7 0.99 8.96 -9.67
N ASP A 8 0.48 10.16 -9.39
CA ASP A 8 1.23 11.18 -8.67
C ASP A 8 1.75 10.55 -7.37
N ASP A 9 2.98 10.82 -6.96
CA ASP A 9 3.62 10.22 -5.77
C ASP A 9 2.73 10.34 -4.53
N ARG A 10 1.89 11.39 -4.47
CA ARG A 10 0.86 11.61 -3.46
C ARG A 10 -0.23 10.54 -3.44
N GLU A 11 -0.69 10.09 -4.59
CA GLU A 11 -1.70 9.05 -4.70
C GLU A 11 -1.10 7.69 -4.33
N LEU A 12 0.16 7.44 -4.68
CA LEU A 12 0.89 6.25 -4.23
C LEU A 12 1.01 6.23 -2.70
N GLU A 13 1.47 7.32 -2.10
CA GLU A 13 1.58 7.46 -0.64
C GLU A 13 0.22 7.27 0.04
N ARG A 14 -0.85 7.85 -0.52
CA ARG A 14 -2.20 7.69 0.00
C ARG A 14 -2.65 6.23 -0.02
N ARG A 15 -2.39 5.50 -1.12
CA ARG A 15 -2.73 4.07 -1.23
C ARG A 15 -1.98 3.23 -0.21
N ILE A 16 -0.68 3.51 -0.01
CA ILE A 16 0.13 2.84 1.02
C ILE A 16 -0.46 3.06 2.42
N ARG A 17 -0.83 4.30 2.77
CA ARG A 17 -1.50 4.59 4.05
C ARG A 17 -2.82 3.84 4.22
N ILE A 18 -3.61 3.71 3.15
CA ILE A 18 -4.85 2.94 3.17
C ILE A 18 -4.57 1.45 3.44
N VAL A 19 -3.53 0.87 2.83
CA VAL A 19 -3.12 -0.51 3.09
C VAL A 19 -2.82 -0.72 4.57
N HIS A 20 -2.00 0.15 5.18
CA HIS A 20 -1.68 0.05 6.62
C HIS A 20 -2.92 0.16 7.51
N LEU A 21 -3.82 1.10 7.21
CA LEU A 21 -5.04 1.28 7.97
C LEU A 21 -5.95 0.05 7.88
N LEU A 22 -6.10 -0.55 6.70
CA LEU A 22 -6.93 -1.74 6.51
C LEU A 22 -6.34 -2.97 7.21
N ARG A 23 -5.01 -3.13 7.20
CA ARG A 23 -4.32 -4.18 7.99
C ARG A 23 -4.54 -4.00 9.49
N LYS A 24 -4.40 -2.76 10.01
CA LYS A 24 -4.70 -2.42 11.42
C LYS A 24 -6.16 -2.72 11.80
N LEU A 25 -7.09 -2.69 10.84
CA LEU A 25 -8.49 -3.09 11.01
C LEU A 25 -8.74 -4.61 10.84
N GLY A 26 -7.69 -5.42 10.67
CA GLY A 26 -7.76 -6.88 10.53
C GLY A 26 -8.23 -7.36 9.15
N LYS A 27 -8.14 -6.53 8.10
CA LYS A 27 -8.41 -6.98 6.73
C LYS A 27 -7.24 -7.79 6.20
N THR A 28 -7.55 -8.86 5.45
CA THR A 28 -6.53 -9.66 4.76
C THR A 28 -6.01 -8.95 3.51
N ASP A 29 -4.80 -9.29 3.09
CA ASP A 29 -4.17 -8.68 1.91
C ASP A 29 -5.00 -8.93 0.63
N GLU A 30 -5.67 -10.08 0.49
CA GLU A 30 -6.59 -10.35 -0.62
C GLU A 30 -7.77 -9.36 -0.65
N ALA A 31 -8.35 -9.06 0.51
CA ALA A 31 -9.48 -8.15 0.62
C ALA A 31 -9.06 -6.70 0.30
N ILE A 32 -7.85 -6.32 0.72
CA ILE A 32 -7.25 -5.02 0.44
C ILE A 32 -6.95 -4.87 -1.05
N ALA A 33 -6.29 -5.86 -1.66
CA ALA A 33 -5.95 -5.88 -3.07
C ALA A 33 -7.19 -5.71 -3.97
N ARG A 34 -8.27 -6.45 -3.65
CA ARG A 34 -9.57 -6.31 -4.33
C ARG A 34 -10.18 -4.93 -4.16
N SER A 35 -10.08 -4.33 -2.98
CA SER A 35 -10.66 -3.01 -2.68
C SER A 35 -9.92 -1.87 -3.39
N LEU A 36 -8.61 -2.01 -3.57
CA LEU A 36 -7.75 -1.01 -4.20
C LEU A 36 -7.52 -1.24 -5.70
N TYR A 37 -8.05 -2.34 -6.26
CA TYR A 37 -7.82 -2.74 -7.64
C TYR A 37 -6.34 -2.84 -7.99
N VAL A 38 -5.57 -3.48 -7.11
CA VAL A 38 -4.13 -3.71 -7.26
C VAL A 38 -3.80 -5.20 -7.14
N PRO A 39 -2.65 -5.65 -7.67
CA PRO A 39 -2.16 -7.01 -7.43
C PRO A 39 -1.92 -7.27 -5.94
N ILE A 40 -2.10 -8.51 -5.51
CA ILE A 40 -1.86 -8.89 -4.10
C ILE A 40 -0.38 -8.76 -3.73
N GLU A 41 0.50 -9.02 -4.69
CA GLU A 41 1.96 -8.91 -4.57
C GLU A 41 2.37 -7.47 -4.26
N TRP A 42 1.64 -6.48 -4.80
CA TRP A 42 1.88 -5.07 -4.48
C TRP A 42 1.53 -4.78 -3.02
N VAL A 43 0.40 -5.28 -2.52
CA VAL A 43 0.02 -5.13 -1.11
C VAL A 43 1.05 -5.80 -0.20
N GLN A 44 1.48 -7.02 -0.54
CA GLN A 44 2.50 -7.77 0.21
C GLN A 44 3.88 -7.09 0.21
N SER A 45 4.21 -6.33 -0.83
CA SER A 45 5.47 -5.57 -0.90
C SER A 45 5.53 -4.35 0.04
N ILE A 46 4.40 -3.94 0.61
CA ILE A 46 4.32 -2.82 1.55
C ILE A 46 4.68 -3.32 2.95
N TYR A 47 5.88 -2.95 3.44
CA TYR A 47 6.36 -3.23 4.80
C TYR A 47 5.59 -2.45 5.84
N GLU A 48 5.35 -3.02 7.02
CA GLU A 48 4.69 -2.31 8.12
C GLU A 48 5.51 -1.07 8.53
N GLU A 49 4.84 0.01 8.98
CA GLU A 49 5.52 1.22 9.47
C GLU A 49 6.57 0.92 10.56
N ASP A 50 6.34 -0.12 11.36
CA ASP A 50 7.28 -0.57 12.40
C ASP A 50 8.58 -1.17 11.79
N ASP A 51 8.51 -1.79 10.62
CA ASP A 51 9.68 -2.34 9.90
C ASP A 51 10.54 -1.21 9.31
N TRP A 52 9.92 -0.13 8.84
CA TRP A 52 10.62 1.05 8.30
C TRP A 52 11.41 1.81 9.38
N GLN A 53 10.89 1.90 10.60
CA GLN A 53 11.60 2.51 11.74
C GLN A 53 12.80 1.65 12.18
N GLN A 54 12.69 0.32 12.12
CA GLN A 54 13.80 -0.59 12.43
C GLN A 54 14.92 -0.56 11.38
N MET A 55 14.58 -0.46 10.09
CA MET A 55 15.58 -0.39 9.00
C MET A 55 16.40 0.90 8.98
N GLN A 56 15.87 2.02 9.47
CA GLN A 56 16.61 3.30 9.57
C GLN A 56 17.51 3.38 10.81
N SER A 57 17.35 2.47 11.77
CA SER A 57 18.07 2.45 13.04
C SER A 57 19.24 1.46 13.08
N SER A 58 19.55 0.79 11.95
CA SER A 58 20.66 -0.16 11.80
C SER A 58 21.76 0.35 10.88
#